data_AF-A0A1M7HCV9-F1
#
_entry.id   AF-A0A1M7HCV9-F1
#
_cell.length_a   1.000
_cell.length_b   1.000
_cell.length_c   1.000
_cell.angle_alpha   90.00
_cell.angle_beta   90.00
_cell.angle_gamma   90.00
#
_symmetry.space_group_name_H-M   'P 1'
#
loop_
_entity.id
_entity.type
_entity.pdbx_description
1 polymer ?
#
loop_
_entity_poly.entity_id
_entity_poly.type
_entity_poly.pdbx_seq_one_letter_code
_entity_poly.pdbx_strand_id
1 'polypeptide(L)'
;MKLFNPLTFICILVLSLIITFSFKKNSVDKTTLLNEDATVINTGSTAADGCGWQIKTSGTDSIYSPLDLNAQYQVNNLKIHVSYHKLKTRFYCSQVANDPGPGVAEISIDSIKPR
;
A
#
# COMPACT_ATOMS: atom_id res chain seq x y z
N MET A 1 24.88 -57.11 16.00
CA MET A 1 23.91 -56.38 15.15
C MET A 1 22.78 -55.90 16.06
N LYS A 2 22.81 -54.64 16.51
CA LYS A 2 21.83 -54.13 17.50
C LYS A 2 20.52 -53.82 16.78
N LEU A 3 19.45 -54.51 17.16
CA LEU A 3 18.09 -54.28 16.66
C LEU A 3 17.67 -52.84 16.98
N PHE A 4 17.38 -52.07 15.94
CA PHE A 4 16.76 -50.75 16.04
C PHE A 4 15.36 -50.90 16.64
N ASN A 5 15.09 -50.16 17.71
CA ASN A 5 13.82 -50.23 18.43
C ASN A 5 12.73 -49.49 17.62
N PRO A 6 11.63 -50.15 17.20
CA PRO A 6 10.62 -49.53 16.34
C PRO A 6 9.94 -48.31 17.00
N LEU A 7 9.93 -48.23 18.33
CA LEU A 7 9.39 -47.08 19.07
C LEU A 7 10.15 -45.78 18.80
N THR A 8 11.48 -45.85 18.62
CA THR A 8 12.32 -44.66 18.36
C THR A 8 12.09 -44.06 16.98
N PHE A 9 11.70 -44.86 15.98
CA PHE A 9 11.41 -44.38 14.63
C PHE A 9 10.10 -43.58 14.56
N ILE A 10 9.09 -43.98 15.34
CA ILE A 10 7.80 -43.32 15.38
C ILE A 10 7.92 -41.92 16.00
N CYS A 11 8.72 -41.76 17.05
CA CYS A 11 8.95 -40.45 17.67
C CYS A 11 9.63 -39.45 16.72
N ILE A 12 10.55 -39.90 15.86
CA ILE A 12 11.27 -39.03 14.90
C ILE A 12 10.33 -38.55 13.77
N LEU A 13 9.39 -39.38 13.35
CA LEU A 13 8.41 -39.03 12.30
C LEU A 13 7.33 -38.05 12.78
N VAL A 14 6.99 -38.03 14.08
CA VAL A 14 6.01 -37.08 14.63
C VAL A 14 6.62 -35.69 14.84
N LEU A 15 7.92 -35.59 15.12
CA LEU A 15 8.61 -34.30 15.29
C LEU A 15 8.89 -33.56 13.96
N SER A 16 8.87 -34.23 12.81
CA SER A 16 9.16 -33.60 11.51
C SER A 16 7.96 -32.85 10.89
N LEU A 17 6.76 -32.96 11.46
CA LEU A 17 5.53 -32.39 10.88
C LEU A 17 5.20 -30.94 11.33
N ILE A 18 6.04 -30.32 12.17
CA ILE A 18 5.74 -29.00 12.78
C ILE A 18 6.38 -27.81 12.01
N ILE A 19 7.14 -28.06 10.95
CA ILE A 19 7.84 -27.01 10.19
C ILE A 19 7.21 -26.99 8.79
N THR A 20 6.20 -26.19 8.49
CA THR A 20 6.40 -24.86 7.90
C THR A 20 5.04 -24.23 7.55
N PHE A 21 4.31 -23.67 8.52
CA PHE A 21 3.40 -22.57 8.21
C PHE A 21 4.20 -21.26 8.26
N SER A 22 5.04 -21.04 7.23
CA SER A 22 5.56 -19.70 6.97
C SER A 22 4.41 -18.84 6.47
N PHE A 23 3.72 -18.18 7.41
CA PHE A 23 2.84 -17.08 7.11
C PHE A 23 3.69 -16.00 6.44
N LYS A 24 3.74 -16.01 5.10
CA LYS A 24 4.31 -14.92 4.32
C LYS A 24 3.34 -13.74 4.45
N LYS A 25 3.47 -13.00 5.55
CA LYS A 25 2.80 -11.71 5.72
C LYS A 25 3.36 -10.81 4.64
N ASN A 26 2.58 -10.54 3.60
CA ASN A 26 2.89 -9.49 2.64
C ASN A 26 2.92 -8.17 3.42
N SER A 27 4.09 -7.82 3.97
CA SER A 27 4.35 -6.50 4.47
C SER A 27 4.32 -5.59 3.26
N VAL A 28 3.25 -4.82 3.14
CA VAL A 28 3.25 -3.58 2.37
C VAL A 28 4.46 -2.81 2.89
N ASP A 29 5.55 -2.78 2.13
CA ASP A 29 6.80 -2.12 2.49
C ASP A 29 6.54 -0.62 2.59
N LYS A 30 6.01 -0.18 3.74
CA LYS A 30 5.82 1.22 4.08
C LYS A 30 7.21 1.86 4.19
N THR A 31 7.51 2.78 3.28
CA THR A 31 8.74 3.60 3.31
C THR A 31 8.71 4.62 4.45
N THR A 32 9.70 5.52 4.54
CA THR A 32 9.74 6.64 5.50
C THR A 32 8.41 7.40 5.59
N LEU A 33 8.00 7.74 6.82
CA LEU A 33 6.83 8.58 7.07
C LEU A 33 7.11 10.01 6.57
N LEU A 34 6.25 10.51 5.69
CA LEU A 34 6.32 11.87 5.13
C LEU A 34 5.19 12.72 5.68
N ASN A 35 5.46 14.00 5.92
CA ASN A 35 4.49 14.98 6.43
C ASN A 35 4.58 16.24 5.59
N GLU A 36 3.56 16.52 4.79
CA GLU A 36 3.57 17.63 3.83
C GLU A 36 2.19 18.28 3.71
N ASP A 37 2.18 19.56 3.31
CA ASP A 37 0.96 20.23 2.86
C ASP A 37 0.53 19.68 1.50
N ALA A 38 -0.75 19.39 1.34
CA ALA A 38 -1.30 18.83 0.12
C ALA A 38 -2.67 19.40 -0.22
N THR A 39 -3.09 19.13 -1.46
CA THR A 39 -4.43 19.44 -1.96
C THR A 39 -5.08 18.14 -2.43
N VAL A 40 -6.29 17.87 -1.95
CA VAL A 40 -7.13 16.80 -2.47
C VAL A 40 -7.70 17.23 -3.81
N ILE A 41 -7.52 16.40 -4.83
CA ILE A 41 -8.04 16.66 -6.18
C ILE A 41 -8.89 15.48 -6.65
N ASN A 42 -10.00 15.78 -7.34
CA ASN A 42 -10.80 14.78 -8.03
C ASN A 42 -10.41 14.79 -9.50
N THR A 43 -9.93 13.66 -10.01
CA THR A 43 -9.52 13.53 -11.41
C THR A 43 -10.54 12.76 -12.26
N GLY A 44 -11.77 12.61 -11.77
CA GLY A 44 -12.85 11.91 -12.46
C GLY A 44 -12.98 10.45 -12.04
N SER A 45 -14.11 9.83 -12.38
CA SER A 45 -14.36 8.43 -12.01
C SER A 45 -13.45 7.49 -12.79
N THR A 46 -13.00 6.42 -12.13
CA THR A 46 -12.18 5.38 -12.75
C THR A 46 -12.89 4.68 -13.92
N ALA A 47 -14.21 4.58 -13.87
CA ALA A 47 -15.04 4.04 -14.95
C ALA A 47 -15.12 4.95 -16.20
N ALA A 48 -14.83 6.25 -16.04
CA ALA A 48 -14.79 7.23 -17.13
C ALA A 48 -13.36 7.72 -17.35
N ASP A 49 -12.38 6.80 -17.30
CA ASP A 49 -10.97 7.05 -17.60
C ASP A 49 -10.24 8.01 -16.62
N GLY A 50 -10.85 8.34 -15.48
CA GLY A 50 -10.21 9.12 -14.40
C GLY A 50 -9.36 8.27 -13.45
N CYS A 51 -8.71 8.94 -12.48
CA CYS A 51 -7.96 8.29 -11.39
C CYS A 51 -8.63 8.42 -10.02
N GLY A 52 -9.87 8.91 -9.96
CA GLY A 52 -10.58 9.12 -8.71
C GLY A 52 -10.00 10.27 -7.89
N TRP A 53 -9.98 10.09 -6.57
CA TRP A 53 -9.42 11.06 -5.64
C TRP A 53 -7.91 10.87 -5.52
N GLN A 54 -7.17 11.97 -5.63
CA GLN A 54 -5.71 11.98 -5.58
C GLN A 54 -5.21 13.04 -4.59
N ILE A 55 -3.99 12.86 -4.09
CA ILE A 55 -3.32 13.79 -3.18
C ILE A 55 -2.17 14.46 -3.92
N LYS A 56 -2.28 15.77 -4.18
CA LYS A 56 -1.20 16.57 -4.76
C LYS A 56 -0.41 17.24 -3.64
N THR A 57 0.85 16.86 -3.43
CA THR A 57 1.68 17.48 -2.40
C THR A 57 2.34 18.77 -2.91
N SER A 58 2.48 19.75 -2.02
CA SER A 58 2.95 21.10 -2.37
C SER A 58 4.47 21.18 -2.52
N GLY A 59 5.22 20.31 -1.83
CA GLY A 59 6.68 20.38 -1.79
C GLY A 59 7.38 19.78 -3.02
N THR A 60 6.76 18.78 -3.66
CA THR A 60 7.38 18.01 -4.74
C THR A 60 6.54 17.97 -6.02
N ASP A 61 5.45 18.76 -6.09
CA ASP A 61 4.43 18.75 -7.15
C ASP A 61 3.94 17.34 -7.54
N SER A 62 4.12 16.38 -6.63
CA SER A 62 3.85 14.97 -6.87
C SER A 62 2.38 14.66 -6.60
N ILE A 63 1.79 13.85 -7.48
CA ILE A 63 0.43 13.35 -7.35
C ILE A 63 0.49 11.90 -6.91
N TYR A 64 -0.28 11.56 -5.89
CA TYR A 64 -0.35 10.22 -5.32
C TYR A 64 -1.77 9.70 -5.26
N SER A 65 -1.91 8.40 -5.46
CA SER A 65 -3.18 7.68 -5.32
C SER A 65 -3.29 7.12 -3.90
N PRO A 66 -4.20 7.62 -3.04
CA PRO A 66 -4.40 7.04 -1.73
C PRO A 66 -5.07 5.67 -1.84
N LEU A 67 -4.60 4.67 -1.07
CA LEU A 67 -5.29 3.38 -0.97
C LEU A 67 -6.71 3.53 -0.42
N ASP A 68 -6.86 4.45 0.53
CA ASP A 68 -8.14 4.86 1.09
C ASP A 68 -8.08 6.36 1.42
N LEU A 69 -9.18 7.06 1.13
CA LEU A 69 -9.36 8.45 1.51
C LEU A 69 -10.75 8.56 2.12
N ASN A 70 -10.79 8.82 3.43
CA ASN A 70 -12.05 9.01 4.16
C ASN A 70 -12.94 10.03 3.45
N ALA A 71 -14.23 9.70 3.31
CA ALA A 71 -15.23 10.49 2.61
C ALA A 71 -15.29 11.97 3.06
N GLN A 72 -15.00 12.26 4.34
CA GLN A 72 -14.98 13.65 4.83
C GLN A 72 -13.90 14.52 4.16
N TYR A 73 -12.87 13.90 3.59
CA TYR A 73 -11.78 14.58 2.88
C TYR A 73 -11.93 14.51 1.35
N GLN A 74 -12.96 13.83 0.84
CA GLN A 74 -13.29 13.76 -0.59
C GLN A 74 -13.97 15.05 -1.08
N VAL A 75 -13.27 16.17 -0.90
CA VAL A 75 -13.71 17.50 -1.32
C VAL A 75 -12.65 18.05 -2.26
N ASN A 76 -13.06 18.38 -3.49
CA ASN A 76 -12.13 18.85 -4.50
C ASN A 76 -11.50 20.18 -4.06
N ASN A 77 -10.19 20.32 -4.28
CA ASN A 77 -9.36 21.44 -3.84
C ASN A 77 -9.26 21.65 -2.32
N LEU A 78 -9.55 20.62 -1.51
CA LEU A 78 -9.39 20.71 -0.07
C LEU A 78 -7.89 20.74 0.29
N LYS A 79 -7.48 21.81 0.99
CA LYS A 79 -6.12 21.95 1.51
C LYS A 79 -6.00 21.23 2.84
N ILE A 80 -4.99 20.37 2.96
CA ILE A 80 -4.74 19.54 4.14
C ILE A 80 -3.26 19.49 4.46
N HIS A 81 -2.95 19.09 5.69
CA HIS A 81 -1.65 18.58 6.09
C HIS A 81 -1.76 17.06 6.25
N VAL A 82 -0.95 16.29 5.51
CA VAL A 82 -1.09 14.83 5.43
C VAL A 82 0.18 14.13 5.89
N SER A 83 -0.01 13.10 6.72
CA SER A 83 1.03 12.14 7.11
C SER A 83 0.82 10.83 6.36
N TYR A 84 1.81 10.36 5.61
CA TYR A 84 1.65 9.18 4.76
C TYR A 84 2.96 8.42 4.52
N HIS A 85 2.81 7.16 4.11
CA HIS A 85 3.89 6.32 3.60
C HIS A 85 3.75 6.14 2.08
N LYS A 86 4.84 6.31 1.33
CA LYS A 86 4.88 5.91 -0.09
C LYS A 86 4.93 4.38 -0.18
N LEU A 87 4.14 3.85 -1.10
CA LEU A 87 4.12 2.42 -1.37
C LEU A 87 4.97 2.12 -2.62
N LYS A 88 5.40 0.86 -2.72
CA LYS A 88 6.05 0.36 -3.94
C LYS A 88 5.04 0.06 -5.06
N THR A 89 3.76 -0.02 -4.72
CA THR A 89 2.66 -0.27 -5.63
C THR A 89 2.25 1.00 -6.36
N ARG A 90 1.56 0.83 -7.48
CA ARG A 90 1.13 1.91 -8.37
C ARG A 90 -0.29 1.65 -8.84
N PHE A 91 -1.05 2.73 -8.92
CA PHE A 91 -2.40 2.73 -9.45
C PHE A 91 -2.38 3.11 -10.93
N TYR A 92 -2.97 2.28 -11.77
CA TYR A 92 -3.02 2.49 -13.22
C TYR A 92 -4.39 2.99 -13.63
N CYS A 93 -4.42 4.15 -14.28
CA CYS A 93 -5.61 4.82 -14.77
C CYS A 93 -5.31 5.52 -16.11
N SER A 94 -6.36 5.77 -16.89
CA SER A 94 -6.22 6.23 -18.28
C SER A 94 -5.67 7.64 -18.42
N GLN A 95 -5.77 8.50 -17.39
CA GLN A 95 -5.13 9.83 -17.40
C GLN A 95 -3.60 9.78 -17.39
N VAL A 96 -3.02 8.64 -17.02
CA VAL A 96 -1.56 8.41 -17.08
C VAL A 96 -1.17 7.67 -18.36
N ALA A 97 -2.14 7.26 -19.20
CA ALA A 97 -1.87 6.46 -20.40
C ALA A 97 -1.06 7.19 -21.49
N ASN A 98 -0.92 8.52 -21.40
CA ASN A 98 -0.10 9.33 -22.31
C ASN A 98 1.29 9.67 -21.75
N ASP A 99 1.61 9.25 -20.52
CA ASP A 99 2.93 9.41 -19.92
C ASP A 99 3.60 8.03 -19.94
N PRO A 100 4.78 7.83 -20.57
CA PRO A 100 5.48 6.55 -20.59
C PRO A 100 5.94 6.06 -19.20
N GLY A 101 5.60 6.80 -18.14
CA GLY A 101 5.87 6.46 -16.76
C GLY A 101 5.01 5.31 -16.23
N PRO A 102 5.52 4.58 -15.21
CA PRO A 102 4.73 3.62 -14.46
C PRO A 102 3.63 4.38 -13.69
N GLY A 103 2.40 3.83 -13.57
CA GLY A 103 1.19 4.51 -13.03
C GLY A 103 1.35 5.31 -11.73
N VAL A 104 0.31 6.01 -11.28
CA VAL A 104 0.41 6.92 -10.12
C VAL A 104 0.90 6.18 -8.88
N ALA A 105 1.92 6.72 -8.20
CA ALA A 105 2.45 6.12 -7.00
C ALA A 105 1.38 6.07 -5.89
N GLU A 106 1.24 4.93 -5.23
CA GLU A 106 0.25 4.78 -4.17
C GLU A 106 0.80 5.22 -2.81
N ILE A 107 -0.10 5.71 -1.95
CA ILE A 107 0.23 6.10 -0.57
C ILE A 107 -0.73 5.47 0.43
N SER A 108 -0.20 5.11 1.60
CA SER A 108 -0.98 4.78 2.79
C SER A 108 -1.03 6.00 3.68
N ILE A 109 -2.22 6.54 3.92
CA ILE A 109 -2.42 7.70 4.79
C ILE A 109 -2.50 7.23 6.24
N ASP A 110 -1.72 7.86 7.10
CA ASP A 110 -1.76 7.63 8.54
C ASP A 110 -2.59 8.71 9.26
N SER A 111 -2.49 9.97 8.82
CA SER A 111 -3.31 11.05 9.38
C SER A 111 -3.50 12.22 8.40
N ILE A 112 -4.62 12.93 8.58
CA ILE A 112 -4.94 14.16 7.86
C ILE A 112 -5.38 15.21 8.89
N LYS A 113 -4.89 16.44 8.74
CA LYS A 113 -5.34 17.61 9.49
C LYS A 113 -5.80 18.69 8.51
N PRO A 114 -6.88 19.44 8.80
CA PRO A 114 -7.22 20.64 8.05
C PRO A 114 -6.07 21.64 8.10
N ARG A 115 -5.89 22.40 7.02
CA ARG A 115 -4.96 23.53 6.97
C ARG A 115 -5.65 24.84 7.31
#